data_AF-A0A3M1HVM5-F1
#
_entry.id   AF-A0A3M1HVM5-F1
#
_cell.length_a   1.000
_cell.length_b   1.000
_cell.length_c   1.000
_cell.angle_alpha   90.00
_cell.angle_beta   90.00
_cell.angle_gamma   90.00
#
_symmetry.space_group_name_H-M   'P 1'
#
loop_
_entity.id
_entity.type
_entity.pdbx_description
1 polymer ?
#
loop_
_entity_poly.entity_id
_entity_poly.type
_entity_poly.pdbx_seq_one_letter_code
_entity_poly.pdbx_strand_id
1 'polypeptide(L)'
;MYPKAEVLFPAPLIPRLKGLRGEKWDALIDRVSKLPETDIDTLAFCLLMIRLDGCLKCYSGSYKFMRGCEACAVQSVMQFKGEDEDLLELYAKAQEEIRNYLDGVGPPPDGSPL
;
A
#
# COMPACT_ATOMS: atom_id res chain seq x y z
N MET A 1 -3.47 2.03 -25.94
CA MET A 1 -3.82 1.04 -24.90
C MET A 1 -3.97 1.82 -23.61
N TYR A 2 -5.15 1.87 -23.01
CA TYR A 2 -5.33 2.56 -21.73
C TYR A 2 -4.54 1.80 -20.64
N PRO A 3 -3.85 2.50 -19.72
CA PRO A 3 -3.13 1.85 -18.63
C PRO A 3 -4.11 1.00 -17.80
N LYS A 4 -3.65 -0.15 -17.30
CA LYS A 4 -4.45 -0.97 -16.38
C LYS A 4 -4.67 -0.17 -15.10
N ALA A 5 -5.91 0.20 -14.84
CA ALA A 5 -6.33 0.89 -13.64
C ALA A 5 -7.26 -0.05 -12.87
N GLU A 6 -6.76 -0.53 -11.74
CA GLU A 6 -7.54 -1.26 -10.75
C GLU A 6 -8.20 -0.27 -9.79
N VAL A 7 -9.31 -0.67 -9.16
CA VAL A 7 -10.02 0.17 -8.18
C VAL A 7 -9.16 0.41 -6.93
N LEU A 8 -8.36 -0.58 -6.55
CA LEU A 8 -7.46 -0.54 -5.39
C LEU A 8 -6.04 -0.92 -5.83
N PHE A 9 -5.06 -0.56 -5.00
CA PHE A 9 -3.66 -0.92 -5.24
C PHE A 9 -3.51 -2.46 -5.41
N PRO A 10 -2.96 -2.93 -6.55
CA PRO A 10 -2.81 -4.37 -6.81
C PRO A 10 -1.45 -4.91 -6.32
N ALA A 11 -1.48 -6.04 -5.60
CA ALA A 11 -0.29 -6.69 -5.05
C ALA A 11 0.84 -6.99 -6.07
N PRO A 12 0.57 -7.35 -7.34
CA PRO A 12 1.62 -7.55 -8.35
C PRO A 12 2.49 -6.31 -8.63
N LEU A 13 2.10 -5.11 -8.18
CA LEU A 13 2.92 -3.90 -8.32
C LEU A 13 3.94 -3.72 -7.19
N ILE A 14 3.88 -4.48 -6.09
CA ILE A 14 4.80 -4.34 -4.96
C ILE A 14 6.28 -4.38 -5.39
N PRO A 15 6.74 -5.32 -6.26
CA PRO A 15 8.14 -5.35 -6.69
C PRO A 15 8.60 -4.10 -7.46
N ARG A 16 7.66 -3.33 -8.04
CA ARG A 16 7.95 -2.09 -8.78
C ARG A 16 8.33 -0.93 -7.87
N LEU A 17 8.09 -1.07 -6.56
CA LEU A 17 8.35 -0.03 -5.57
C LEU A 17 9.76 -0.11 -4.97
N LYS A 18 10.53 -1.13 -5.33
CA LYS A 18 11.94 -1.27 -4.93
C LYS A 18 12.81 -0.21 -5.59
N GLY A 19 13.83 0.27 -4.88
CA GLY A 19 14.79 1.26 -5.34
C GLY A 19 14.24 2.69 -5.34
N LEU A 20 13.02 2.90 -4.85
CA LEU A 20 12.40 4.23 -4.74
C LEU A 20 12.83 4.98 -3.49
N ARG A 21 13.32 4.27 -2.46
CA ARG A 21 13.74 4.82 -1.16
C ARG A 21 14.97 4.09 -0.63
N GLY A 22 15.22 4.15 0.68
CA GLY A 22 16.40 3.57 1.32
C GLY A 22 16.33 2.07 1.54
N GLU A 23 17.37 1.53 2.18
CA GLU A 23 17.57 0.08 2.35
C GLU A 23 16.46 -0.59 3.17
N LYS A 24 15.87 0.12 4.14
CA LYS A 24 14.79 -0.42 4.98
C LYS A 24 13.51 -0.63 4.16
N TRP A 25 13.19 0.33 3.28
CA TRP A 25 12.09 0.18 2.34
C TRP A 25 12.34 -0.98 1.38
N ASP A 26 13.53 -1.05 0.78
CA ASP A 26 13.86 -2.13 -0.16
C ASP A 26 13.80 -3.52 0.48
N ALA A 27 14.26 -3.65 1.72
CA ALA A 27 14.15 -4.89 2.48
C ALA A 27 12.68 -5.29 2.73
N LEU A 28 11.80 -4.32 3.01
CA LEU A 28 10.36 -4.56 3.13
C LEU A 28 9.77 -5.05 1.81
N ILE A 29 10.07 -4.38 0.68
CA ILE A 29 9.59 -4.77 -0.64
C ILE A 29 10.07 -6.18 -1.00
N ASP A 30 11.34 -6.50 -0.78
CA ASP A 30 11.91 -7.82 -1.05
C ASP A 30 11.26 -8.94 -0.25
N ARG A 31 10.85 -8.64 0.99
CA ARG A 31 10.17 -9.60 1.87
C ARG A 31 8.73 -9.83 1.40
N VAL A 32 7.95 -8.77 1.25
CA VAL A 32 6.52 -8.86 0.93
C VAL A 32 6.30 -9.39 -0.50
N SER A 33 7.17 -9.05 -1.45
CA SER A 33 7.07 -9.53 -2.85
C SER A 33 7.17 -11.06 -3.00
N LYS A 34 7.64 -11.78 -1.98
CA LYS A 34 7.79 -13.24 -1.99
C LYS A 34 6.61 -13.96 -1.35
N LEU A 35 5.71 -13.23 -0.71
CA LEU A 35 4.58 -13.80 0.02
C LEU A 35 3.36 -13.94 -0.89
N PRO A 36 2.46 -14.90 -0.59
CA PRO A 36 1.16 -14.99 -1.26
C PRO A 36 0.34 -13.70 -1.10
N GLU A 37 -0.55 -13.41 -2.05
CA GLU A 37 -1.45 -12.24 -1.96
C GLU A 37 -2.40 -12.31 -0.76
N THR A 38 -2.68 -13.51 -0.26
CA THR A 38 -3.54 -13.76 0.92
C THR A 38 -2.77 -13.71 2.24
N ASP A 39 -1.45 -13.55 2.20
CA ASP A 39 -0.64 -13.42 3.41
C ASP A 39 -0.95 -12.08 4.11
N ILE A 40 -1.01 -12.10 5.45
CA ILE A 40 -1.30 -10.92 6.26
C ILE A 40 -0.35 -9.77 5.93
N ASP A 41 0.93 -10.08 5.67
CA ASP A 41 1.94 -9.08 5.41
C ASP A 41 1.79 -8.45 4.03
N THR A 42 1.30 -9.20 3.05
CA THR A 42 0.95 -8.68 1.72
C THR A 42 -0.32 -7.84 1.79
N LEU A 43 -1.35 -8.33 2.50
CA LEU A 43 -2.60 -7.59 2.70
C LEU A 43 -2.37 -6.26 3.41
N ALA A 44 -1.54 -6.26 4.46
CA ALA A 44 -1.15 -5.06 5.20
C ALA A 44 -0.41 -4.06 4.31
N PHE A 45 0.49 -4.54 3.43
CA PHE A 45 1.20 -3.67 2.50
C PHE A 45 0.23 -3.06 1.47
N CYS A 46 -0.71 -3.85 0.94
CA CYS A 46 -1.76 -3.34 0.07
C CYS A 46 -2.62 -2.29 0.78
N LEU A 47 -3.00 -2.51 2.05
CA LEU A 47 -3.76 -1.54 2.84
C LEU A 47 -3.00 -0.22 3.05
N LEU A 48 -1.71 -0.31 3.37
CA LEU A 48 -0.82 0.85 3.43
C LEU A 48 -0.86 1.64 2.11
N MET A 49 -0.64 0.97 0.99
CA MET A 49 -0.61 1.62 -0.32
C MET A 49 -1.97 2.20 -0.73
N ILE A 50 -3.07 1.51 -0.47
CA ILE A 50 -4.44 2.01 -0.71
C ILE A 50 -4.66 3.36 -0.03
N ARG A 51 -4.16 3.50 1.20
CA ARG A 51 -4.27 4.75 1.98
C ARG A 51 -3.32 5.81 1.47
N LEU A 52 -2.06 5.45 1.23
CA LEU A 52 -1.01 6.36 0.78
C LEU A 52 -1.33 6.93 -0.62
N ASP A 53 -1.79 6.10 -1.53
CA ASP A 53 -2.21 6.48 -2.88
C ASP A 53 -3.55 7.22 -2.90
N GLY A 54 -4.36 7.07 -1.84
CA GLY A 54 -5.72 7.56 -1.78
C GLY A 54 -6.64 6.86 -2.78
N CYS A 55 -6.47 5.55 -2.99
CA CYS A 55 -7.23 4.76 -3.98
C CYS A 55 -8.75 4.89 -3.79
N LEU A 56 -9.24 5.03 -2.56
CA LEU A 56 -10.67 5.17 -2.27
C LEU A 56 -11.31 6.44 -2.85
N LYS A 57 -10.50 7.41 -3.29
CA LYS A 57 -10.94 8.63 -3.98
C LYS A 57 -10.66 8.57 -5.49
N CYS A 58 -10.18 7.44 -6.00
CA CYS A 58 -9.86 7.21 -7.40
C CYS A 58 -11.08 6.64 -8.13
N TYR A 59 -11.56 7.34 -9.16
CA TYR A 59 -12.69 6.92 -9.99
C TYR A 59 -12.40 7.18 -11.47
N SER A 60 -13.21 6.64 -12.38
CA SER A 60 -12.98 6.60 -13.84
C SER A 60 -12.85 7.95 -14.57
N GLY A 61 -13.05 9.07 -13.88
CA GLY A 61 -12.80 10.43 -14.37
C GLY A 61 -11.66 11.17 -13.66
N SER A 62 -11.01 10.54 -12.68
CA SER A 62 -9.92 11.15 -11.91
C SER A 62 -8.59 11.09 -12.68
N TYR A 63 -7.75 12.10 -12.53
CA TYR A 63 -6.42 12.14 -13.13
C TYR A 63 -5.57 10.91 -12.74
N LYS A 64 -5.70 10.43 -11.51
CA LYS A 64 -5.01 9.23 -11.01
C LYS A 64 -5.43 7.96 -11.76
N PHE A 65 -6.73 7.78 -12.00
CA PHE A 65 -7.24 6.62 -12.74
C PHE A 65 -6.69 6.59 -14.17
N MET A 66 -6.69 7.74 -14.85
CA MET A 66 -6.16 7.84 -16.22
C MET A 66 -4.64 7.60 -16.31
N ARG A 67 -3.90 7.89 -15.23
CA ARG A 67 -2.44 7.77 -15.18
C ARG A 67 -1.96 6.33 -14.89
N GLY A 68 -2.80 5.50 -14.26
CA GLY A 68 -2.50 4.11 -13.93
C GLY A 68 -1.92 3.92 -12.52
N CYS A 69 -2.23 2.77 -11.92
CA CYS A 69 -1.91 2.46 -10.52
C CYS A 69 -0.40 2.47 -10.23
N GLU A 70 0.42 1.95 -11.14
CA GLU A 70 1.88 1.93 -10.98
C GLU A 70 2.47 3.35 -10.87
N ALA A 71 2.07 4.24 -11.77
CA ALA A 71 2.54 5.63 -11.75
C ALA A 71 2.04 6.40 -10.51
N CYS A 72 0.85 6.07 -10.02
CA CYS A 72 0.34 6.62 -8.76
C CYS A 72 1.19 6.13 -7.58
N ALA A 73 1.38 4.81 -7.46
CA ALA A 73 2.13 4.19 -6.37
C ALA A 73 3.58 4.66 -6.29
N VAL A 74 4.29 4.67 -7.43
CA VAL A 74 5.66 5.18 -7.53
C VAL A 74 5.74 6.63 -7.05
N GLN A 75 4.83 7.49 -7.52
CA GLN A 75 4.82 8.88 -7.11
C GLN A 75 4.54 9.04 -5.61
N SER A 76 3.56 8.31 -5.06
CA SER A 76 3.20 8.42 -3.65
C SER A 76 4.37 8.06 -2.74
N VAL A 77 5.09 6.97 -3.06
CA VAL A 77 6.27 6.53 -2.31
C VAL A 77 7.42 7.54 -2.41
N MET A 78 7.70 8.03 -3.61
CA MET A 78 8.77 9.02 -3.83
C MET A 78 8.47 10.39 -3.21
N GLN A 79 7.21 10.79 -3.12
CA GLN A 79 6.79 12.09 -2.55
C GLN A 79 6.45 12.02 -1.05
N PHE A 80 6.49 10.84 -0.44
CA PHE A 80 6.26 10.70 0.99
C PHE A 80 7.36 11.43 1.77
N LYS A 81 6.93 12.37 2.63
CA LYS A 81 7.80 13.36 3.30
C LYS A 81 8.52 12.83 4.53
N GLY A 82 8.05 11.73 5.13
CA GLY A 82 8.71 11.09 6.26
C GLY A 82 9.88 10.23 5.82
N GLU A 83 10.56 9.63 6.79
CA GLU A 83 11.65 8.67 6.59
C GLU A 83 11.10 7.27 6.28
N ASP A 84 11.99 6.32 6.00
CA ASP A 84 11.59 4.93 5.74
C ASP A 84 10.94 4.31 6.98
N GLU A 85 11.41 4.67 8.18
CA GLU A 85 10.86 4.23 9.46
C GLU A 85 9.38 4.60 9.60
N ASP A 86 8.99 5.81 9.19
CA ASP A 86 7.59 6.24 9.25
C ASP A 86 6.70 5.35 8.35
N LEU A 87 7.21 4.95 7.17
CA LEU A 87 6.50 4.00 6.29
C LEU A 87 6.41 2.60 6.91
N LEU A 88 7.47 2.16 7.58
CA LEU A 88 7.50 0.87 8.28
C LEU A 88 6.53 0.88 9.49
N GLU A 89 6.38 2.01 10.18
CA GLU A 89 5.38 2.18 11.23
C GLU A 89 3.96 2.11 10.68
N LEU A 90 3.66 2.84 9.60
CA LEU A 90 2.36 2.76 8.93
C LEU A 90 2.06 1.35 8.42
N TYR A 91 3.09 0.64 7.96
CA TYR A 91 2.98 -0.77 7.60
C TYR A 91 2.65 -1.65 8.81
N ALA A 92 3.34 -1.49 9.94
CA ALA A 92 3.08 -2.24 11.16
C ALA A 92 1.65 -2.02 11.68
N LYS A 93 1.18 -0.78 11.66
CA LYS A 93 -0.20 -0.41 12.00
C LYS A 93 -1.22 -1.10 11.09
N ALA A 94 -0.95 -1.14 9.78
CA ALA A 94 -1.76 -1.89 8.84
C ALA A 94 -1.74 -3.41 9.12
N GLN A 95 -0.62 -3.99 9.57
CA GLN A 95 -0.58 -5.40 9.98
C GLN A 95 -1.48 -5.68 11.17
N GLU A 96 -1.47 -4.82 12.19
CA GLU A 96 -2.36 -4.94 13.35
C GLU A 96 -3.83 -4.87 12.96
N GLU A 97 -4.20 -3.96 12.06
CA GLU A 97 -5.57 -3.85 11.58
C GLU A 97 -6.04 -5.09 10.82
N ILE A 98 -5.20 -5.65 9.94
CA ILE A 98 -5.53 -6.89 9.24
C ILE A 98 -5.69 -8.04 10.24
N ARG A 99 -4.81 -8.16 11.25
CA ARG A 99 -4.94 -9.18 12.31
C ARG A 99 -6.24 -9.03 13.08
N ASN A 100 -6.55 -7.82 13.55
CA ASN A 100 -7.79 -7.54 14.28
C ASN A 100 -9.04 -7.87 13.46
N TYR A 101 -9.02 -7.59 12.15
CA TYR A 101 -10.11 -7.96 11.26
C TYR A 101 -10.26 -9.48 11.13
N LEU A 102 -9.16 -10.21 10.96
CA LEU A 102 -9.16 -11.67 10.84
C LEU A 102 -9.55 -12.37 12.14
N ASP A 103 -9.19 -11.80 13.29
CA ASP A 103 -9.56 -12.29 14.63
C ASP A 103 -11.01 -11.94 15.01
N GLY A 104 -11.74 -11.22 14.15
CA GLY A 104 -13.14 -10.85 14.38
C GLY A 104 -13.36 -9.69 15.35
N VAL A 105 -12.29 -9.01 15.75
CA VAL A 105 -12.33 -7.79 16.58
C VAL A 105 -12.82 -6.60 15.75
N GLY A 106 -12.54 -6.59 14.45
CA GLY A 106 -12.86 -5.51 13.54
C GLY A 106 -11.89 -4.31 13.67
N PRO A 107 -12.02 -3.29 12.81
CA PRO A 107 -11.22 -2.07 12.93
C PRO A 107 -11.61 -1.25 14.17
N PRO A 108 -10.73 -0.36 14.67
CA PRO A 108 -11.08 0.57 15.75
C PRO A 108 -12.36 1.36 15.40
N PRO A 109 -13.25 1.63 16.38
CA PRO A 109 -14.57 2.21 16.15
C PRO A 109 -14.55 3.63 15.58
N ASP A 110 -13.41 4.34 15.62
CA ASP A 110 -13.23 5.69 15.10
C ASP A 110 -12.61 5.72 13.69
N GLY A 111 -12.21 4.57 13.13
CA GLY A 111 -11.61 4.48 11.80
C GLY A 111 -10.21 5.09 11.69
N SER A 112 -9.60 5.46 12.81
CA SER A 112 -8.22 5.91 12.87
C SER A 112 -7.28 4.71 12.69
N PRO A 113 -6.21 4.83 11.88
CA PRO A 113 -5.11 3.88 11.99
C PRO A 113 -4.53 4.01 13.40
N LEU A 114 -4.34 2.88 14.09
CA LEU A 114 -3.55 2.81 15.34
C LEU A 114 -2.20 3.49 15.14
#